data_AF-A0A496P1K4-F1
#
_entry.id   AF-A0A496P1K4-F1
#
_cell.length_a   1.000
_cell.length_b   1.000
_cell.length_c   1.000
_cell.angle_alpha   90.00
_cell.angle_beta   90.00
_cell.angle_gamma   90.00
#
_symmetry.space_group_name_H-M   'P 1'
#
loop_
_entity.id
_entity.type
_entity.pdbx_description
1 polymer ?
#
loop_
_entity_poly.entity_id
_entity_poly.type
_entity_poly.pdbx_seq_one_letter_code
_entity_poly.pdbx_strand_id
1 'polypeptide(L)'
;AGFHEIPQETVENTIIPALEEQLTQMFFNPDFYYRFEYKLTLVFEFQFGLGRHIQKKLHLEHPERKAELKERLDAYVQKVIYDETAKMKEKEIHSFFDKLFDFELTGYSEDKVIEILEKGFSLIDPKWKKTMEEYRFGLHYHTNEWKEAVFMPLYYNVKGEDWSKEYTLKKDLEVKNVDQAKLNLFVQQALWNIKHQRYSWDVRFACEDLERAAKELGSEKAAMYLKKGTGNLPENIIHYKDDDIECAANDVLATINVKIKQESAAAYDKALDFIIALLKTDFPRSYQIKLSSKAPKQFLDIKGIAKSSTHRFFAQALQYEELHSKLVTYAEVAM
;
A
#
# COMPACT_ATOMS: atom_id res chain seq x y z
N ALA A 1 -1.12 -45.61 -32.84
CA ALA A 1 -0.61 -45.98 -31.50
C ALA A 1 -1.69 -45.59 -30.51
N GLY A 2 -2.37 -46.58 -29.93
CA GLY A 2 -3.38 -46.30 -28.90
C GLY A 2 -2.68 -45.71 -27.69
N PHE A 3 -3.23 -44.63 -27.12
CA PHE A 3 -2.80 -44.21 -25.79
C PHE A 3 -3.10 -45.38 -24.84
N HIS A 4 -2.06 -45.96 -24.25
CA HIS A 4 -2.24 -46.96 -23.19
C HIS A 4 -2.84 -46.23 -22.00
N GLU A 5 -4.14 -46.43 -21.77
CA GLU A 5 -4.81 -45.90 -20.58
C GLU A 5 -4.27 -46.65 -19.36
N ILE A 6 -3.68 -45.91 -18.42
CA ILE A 6 -3.23 -46.46 -17.15
C ILE A 6 -4.49 -46.74 -16.32
N PRO A 7 -4.70 -47.97 -15.82
CA PRO A 7 -5.84 -48.28 -14.99
C PRO A 7 -5.89 -47.38 -13.76
N GLN A 8 -7.08 -46.90 -13.41
CA GLN A 8 -7.30 -46.04 -12.24
C GLN A 8 -6.72 -46.65 -10.97
N GLU A 9 -6.90 -47.95 -10.77
CA GLU A 9 -6.34 -48.70 -9.64
C GLU A 9 -4.80 -48.63 -9.59
N THR A 10 -4.13 -48.63 -10.74
CA THR A 10 -2.67 -48.46 -10.82
C THR A 10 -2.24 -47.04 -10.44
N VAL A 11 -3.00 -46.03 -10.84
CA VAL A 11 -2.74 -44.64 -10.45
C VAL A 11 -2.88 -44.49 -8.93
N GLU A 12 -3.99 -44.96 -8.37
CA GLU A 12 -4.30 -44.82 -6.94
C GLU A 12 -3.37 -45.64 -6.04
N ASN A 13 -3.11 -46.89 -6.39
CA ASN A 13 -2.41 -47.83 -5.49
C ASN A 13 -0.90 -47.93 -5.75
N THR A 14 -0.39 -47.39 -6.86
CA THR A 14 1.03 -47.50 -7.22
C THR A 14 1.66 -46.14 -7.50
N ILE A 15 1.09 -45.37 -8.43
CA ILE A 15 1.73 -44.13 -8.89
C ILE A 15 1.67 -43.04 -7.82
N ILE A 16 0.49 -42.78 -7.25
CA ILE A 16 0.31 -41.76 -6.22
C ILE A 16 1.22 -42.06 -5.01
N PRO A 17 1.19 -43.25 -4.39
CA PRO A 17 2.07 -43.55 -3.26
C PRO A 17 3.57 -43.41 -3.59
N ALA A 18 4.00 -43.86 -4.77
CA ALA A 18 5.40 -43.73 -5.19
C ALA A 18 5.83 -42.26 -5.37
N LEU A 19 4.96 -41.42 -5.94
CA LEU A 19 5.21 -39.98 -6.06
C LEU A 19 5.24 -39.30 -4.70
N GLU A 20 4.31 -39.64 -3.80
CA GLU A 20 4.27 -39.12 -2.43
C GLU A 20 5.56 -39.47 -1.68
N GLU A 21 6.01 -40.72 -1.74
CA GLU A 21 7.25 -41.16 -1.11
C GLU A 21 8.47 -40.42 -1.67
N GLN A 22 8.63 -40.40 -3.00
CA GLN A 22 9.78 -39.76 -3.65
C GLN A 22 9.85 -38.26 -3.34
N LEU A 23 8.71 -37.55 -3.42
CA LEU A 23 8.66 -36.12 -3.15
C LEU A 23 8.85 -35.81 -1.67
N THR A 24 8.37 -36.68 -0.77
CA THR A 24 8.64 -36.56 0.68
C THR A 24 10.13 -36.71 0.98
N GLN A 25 10.79 -37.73 0.41
CA GLN A 25 12.23 -37.93 0.56
C GLN A 25 13.02 -36.73 0.03
N MET A 26 12.64 -36.17 -1.12
CA MET A 26 13.27 -34.97 -1.67
C MET A 26 13.06 -33.74 -0.77
N PHE A 27 11.86 -33.56 -0.22
CA PHE A 27 11.51 -32.41 0.62
C PHE A 27 12.33 -32.35 1.92
N PHE A 28 12.58 -33.50 2.55
CA PHE A 28 13.38 -33.58 3.78
C PHE A 28 14.89 -33.71 3.54
N ASN A 29 15.34 -33.76 2.28
CA ASN A 29 16.75 -33.87 1.96
C ASN A 29 17.41 -32.47 1.89
N PRO A 30 18.46 -32.19 2.70
CA PRO A 30 19.17 -30.90 2.70
C PRO A 30 19.71 -30.46 1.34
N ASP A 31 20.06 -31.39 0.45
CA ASP A 31 20.53 -31.08 -0.90
C ASP A 31 19.48 -30.35 -1.74
N PHE A 32 18.19 -30.42 -1.36
CA PHE A 32 17.09 -29.76 -2.08
C PHE A 32 16.49 -28.56 -1.33
N TYR A 33 17.07 -28.11 -0.22
CA TYR A 33 16.57 -26.94 0.53
C TYR A 33 16.60 -25.61 -0.24
N TYR A 34 17.28 -25.55 -1.39
CA TYR A 34 17.19 -24.39 -2.29
C TYR A 34 15.92 -24.40 -3.16
N ARG A 35 15.24 -25.55 -3.27
CA ARG A 35 13.99 -25.73 -4.05
C ARG A 35 12.75 -25.64 -3.17
N PHE A 36 12.87 -25.99 -1.90
CA PHE A 36 11.78 -26.08 -0.95
C PHE A 36 12.08 -25.18 0.24
N GLU A 37 11.08 -24.45 0.72
CA GLU A 37 11.24 -23.58 1.89
C GLU A 37 11.20 -24.40 3.18
N TYR A 38 10.06 -24.39 3.88
CA TYR A 38 9.79 -25.25 5.03
C TYR A 38 8.43 -25.95 4.90
N LYS A 39 7.64 -25.65 3.87
CA LYS A 39 6.36 -26.27 3.58
C LYS A 39 6.21 -26.50 2.08
N LEU A 40 5.49 -27.54 1.71
CA LEU A 40 5.20 -27.89 0.33
C LEU A 40 3.78 -28.44 0.24
N THR A 41 2.99 -27.91 -0.69
CA THR A 41 1.68 -28.46 -1.03
C THR A 41 1.72 -28.91 -2.48
N LEU A 42 1.49 -30.20 -2.70
CA LEU A 42 1.41 -30.83 -4.02
C LEU A 42 -0.03 -31.24 -4.27
N VAL A 43 -0.54 -30.92 -5.46
CA VAL A 43 -1.85 -31.35 -5.92
C VAL A 43 -1.62 -32.21 -7.15
N PHE A 44 -1.85 -33.51 -7.01
CA PHE A 44 -1.83 -34.44 -8.13
C PHE A 44 -3.23 -34.50 -8.74
N GLU A 45 -3.33 -34.18 -10.03
CA GLU A 45 -4.56 -34.24 -10.80
C GLU A 45 -4.44 -35.28 -11.91
N PHE A 46 -5.32 -36.27 -11.89
CA PHE A 46 -5.37 -37.34 -12.88
C PHE A 46 -6.73 -37.33 -13.57
N GLN A 47 -6.72 -37.24 -14.90
CA GLN A 47 -7.89 -37.35 -15.75
C GLN A 47 -7.93 -38.72 -16.41
N PHE A 48 -9.08 -39.38 -16.36
CA PHE A 48 -9.32 -40.70 -16.96
C PHE A 48 -10.38 -40.60 -18.06
N GLY A 49 -10.55 -41.68 -18.83
CA GLY A 49 -11.64 -41.79 -19.79
C GLY A 49 -13.02 -41.53 -19.16
N LEU A 50 -13.96 -41.08 -19.98
CA LEU A 50 -15.35 -40.76 -19.58
C LEU A 50 -15.47 -39.61 -18.55
N GLY A 51 -14.48 -38.71 -18.48
CA GLY A 51 -14.55 -37.49 -17.68
C GLY A 51 -14.38 -37.71 -16.17
N ARG A 52 -13.85 -38.86 -15.76
CA ARG A 52 -13.54 -39.12 -14.34
C ARG A 52 -12.25 -38.39 -13.95
N HIS A 53 -12.23 -37.84 -12.76
CA HIS A 53 -11.12 -37.04 -12.25
C HIS A 53 -10.79 -37.44 -10.81
N ILE A 54 -9.51 -37.62 -10.52
CA ILE A 54 -9.00 -37.81 -9.16
C ILE A 54 -8.06 -36.67 -8.85
N GLN A 55 -8.26 -36.08 -7.67
CA GLN A 55 -7.35 -35.12 -7.08
C GLN A 55 -6.82 -35.68 -5.76
N LYS A 56 -5.50 -35.71 -5.61
CA LYS A 56 -4.83 -36.04 -4.35
C LYS A 56 -3.97 -34.87 -3.92
N LYS A 57 -4.15 -34.40 -2.69
CA LYS A 57 -3.35 -33.34 -2.09
C LYS A 57 -2.38 -33.94 -1.06
N LEU A 58 -1.09 -33.69 -1.25
CA LEU A 58 -0.05 -33.97 -0.26
C LEU A 58 0.44 -32.63 0.32
N HIS A 59 0.44 -32.53 1.65
CA HIS A 59 0.98 -31.39 2.35
C HIS A 59 2.11 -31.85 3.27
N LEU A 60 3.27 -31.22 3.14
CA LEU A 60 4.46 -31.49 3.92
C LEU A 60 4.91 -30.22 4.62
N GLU A 61 5.32 -30.36 5.87
CA GLU A 61 5.97 -29.31 6.65
C GLU A 61 7.24 -29.84 7.28
N HIS A 62 8.24 -28.97 7.39
CA HIS A 62 9.53 -29.25 8.00
C HIS A 62 9.75 -28.29 9.19
N PRO A 63 9.34 -28.66 10.41
CA PRO A 63 9.37 -27.76 11.56
C PRO A 63 10.78 -27.24 11.92
N GLU A 64 11.80 -28.09 11.84
CA GLU A 64 13.18 -27.69 12.11
C GLU A 64 13.68 -26.65 11.11
N ARG A 65 13.41 -26.85 9.81
CA ARG A 65 13.74 -25.90 8.75
C ARG A 65 12.96 -24.59 8.90
N LYS A 66 11.69 -24.66 9.32
CA LYS A 66 10.87 -23.48 9.66
C LYS A 66 11.55 -22.65 10.76
N ALA A 67 11.98 -23.31 11.84
CA ALA A 67 12.68 -22.66 12.95
C ALA A 67 14.01 -22.01 12.52
N GLU A 68 14.84 -22.73 11.74
CA GLU A 68 16.09 -22.18 11.20
C GLU A 68 15.86 -20.96 10.30
N LEU A 69 14.90 -21.03 9.37
CA LEU A 69 14.59 -19.92 8.46
C LEU A 69 14.09 -18.69 9.23
N LYS A 70 13.26 -18.90 10.25
CA LYS A 70 12.81 -17.84 11.13
C LYS A 70 13.98 -17.20 11.87
N GLU A 71 14.86 -17.98 12.49
CA GLU A 71 16.04 -17.47 13.20
C GLU A 71 16.94 -16.64 12.27
N ARG A 72 17.14 -17.10 11.02
CA ARG A 72 17.92 -16.38 10.02
C ARG A 72 17.28 -15.04 9.63
N LEU A 73 15.96 -15.02 9.45
CA LEU A 73 15.24 -13.77 9.18
C LEU A 73 15.30 -12.82 10.37
N ASP A 74 15.05 -13.32 11.59
CA ASP A 74 15.10 -12.53 12.83
C ASP A 74 16.49 -11.91 13.00
N ALA A 75 17.56 -12.68 12.80
CA ALA A 75 18.94 -12.19 12.86
C ALA A 75 19.23 -11.14 11.77
N TYR A 76 18.71 -11.34 10.56
CA TYR A 76 18.85 -10.35 9.48
C TYR A 76 18.11 -9.05 9.81
N VAL A 77 16.86 -9.13 10.27
CA VAL A 77 16.06 -8.00 10.70
C VAL A 77 16.76 -7.25 11.83
N GLN A 78 17.24 -7.96 12.86
CA GLN A 78 17.99 -7.35 13.96
C GLN A 78 19.20 -6.57 13.43
N LYS A 79 20.03 -7.22 12.61
CA LYS A 79 21.27 -6.64 12.09
C LYS A 79 21.06 -5.44 11.16
N VAL A 80 20.11 -5.55 10.23
CA VAL A 80 19.93 -4.60 9.12
C VAL A 80 18.93 -3.50 9.48
N ILE A 81 17.84 -3.84 10.17
CA ILE A 81 16.76 -2.92 10.49
C ILE A 81 16.98 -2.27 11.86
N TYR A 82 17.31 -3.05 12.90
CA TYR A 82 17.38 -2.50 14.27
C TYR A 82 18.76 -1.97 14.65
N ASP A 83 19.81 -2.76 14.47
CA ASP A 83 21.18 -2.41 14.86
C ASP A 83 21.90 -1.57 13.81
N GLU A 84 21.41 -1.59 12.57
CA GLU A 84 21.94 -0.80 11.43
C GLU A 84 23.45 -1.08 11.16
N THR A 85 23.94 -2.26 11.56
CA THR A 85 25.34 -2.69 11.39
C THR A 85 25.61 -3.22 9.98
N ALA A 86 24.57 -3.41 9.17
CA ALA A 86 24.67 -3.70 7.75
C ALA A 86 23.55 -3.00 6.97
N LYS A 87 23.82 -2.78 5.68
CA LYS A 87 22.84 -2.19 4.77
C LYS A 87 22.11 -3.28 4.00
N MET A 88 20.81 -3.06 3.76
CA MET A 88 20.01 -3.90 2.88
C MET A 88 20.56 -3.81 1.45
N LYS A 89 20.85 -4.96 0.83
CA LYS A 89 21.30 -4.99 -0.56
C LYS A 89 20.11 -5.14 -1.50
N GLU A 90 20.21 -4.54 -2.67
CA GLU A 90 19.18 -4.62 -3.73
C GLU A 90 18.70 -6.05 -3.99
N LYS A 91 19.62 -7.01 -4.15
CA LYS A 91 19.29 -8.42 -4.44
C LYS A 91 18.61 -9.17 -3.28
N GLU A 92 18.65 -8.62 -2.07
CA GLU A 92 18.07 -9.23 -0.88
C GLU A 92 16.61 -8.78 -0.66
N ILE A 93 16.17 -7.68 -1.30
CA ILE A 93 14.86 -7.06 -1.08
C ILE A 93 13.70 -8.03 -1.36
N HIS A 94 13.68 -8.69 -2.51
CA HIS A 94 12.58 -9.59 -2.86
C HIS A 94 12.44 -10.73 -1.85
N SER A 95 13.54 -11.41 -1.53
CA SER A 95 13.54 -12.49 -0.53
C SER A 95 13.18 -11.98 0.87
N PHE A 96 13.58 -10.76 1.21
CA PHE A 96 13.21 -10.15 2.48
C PHE A 96 11.70 -9.93 2.60
N PHE A 97 11.07 -9.31 1.59
CA PHE A 97 9.62 -9.09 1.61
C PHE A 97 8.83 -10.39 1.58
N ASP A 98 9.21 -11.32 0.70
CA ASP A 98 8.58 -12.64 0.58
C ASP A 98 8.55 -13.38 1.92
N LYS A 99 9.67 -13.37 2.65
CA LYS A 99 9.76 -14.01 3.98
C LYS A 99 9.07 -13.20 5.07
N LEU A 100 9.09 -11.87 4.98
CA LEU A 100 8.44 -11.00 5.97
C LEU A 100 6.90 -11.15 5.95
N PHE A 101 6.31 -11.36 4.77
CA PHE A 101 4.87 -11.56 4.59
C PHE A 101 4.42 -13.02 4.76
N ASP A 102 5.33 -13.97 4.97
CA ASP A 102 4.97 -15.31 5.44
C ASP A 102 4.74 -15.28 6.96
N PHE A 103 3.53 -14.87 7.36
CA PHE A 103 3.12 -14.79 8.77
C PHE A 103 3.14 -16.15 9.48
N GLU A 104 3.00 -17.26 8.76
CA GLU A 104 3.13 -18.61 9.34
C GLU A 104 4.59 -18.92 9.69
N LEU A 105 5.55 -18.48 8.87
CA LEU A 105 6.99 -18.58 9.15
C LEU A 105 7.40 -17.68 10.30
N THR A 106 7.04 -16.41 10.23
CA THR A 106 7.61 -15.39 11.13
C THR A 106 6.94 -15.36 12.49
N GLY A 107 5.63 -15.63 12.56
CA GLY A 107 4.80 -15.39 13.74
C GLY A 107 4.73 -13.90 14.13
N TYR A 108 5.11 -12.99 13.23
CA TYR A 108 5.02 -11.55 13.47
C TYR A 108 3.56 -11.10 13.47
N SER A 109 3.27 -10.04 14.22
CA SER A 109 2.03 -9.30 14.01
C SER A 109 2.16 -8.40 12.79
N GLU A 110 1.02 -8.05 12.21
CA GLU A 110 0.95 -7.07 11.12
C GLU A 110 1.54 -5.72 11.53
N ASP A 111 1.34 -5.28 12.79
CA ASP A 111 1.97 -4.06 13.33
C ASP A 111 3.50 -4.15 13.34
N LYS A 112 4.07 -5.33 13.65
CA LYS A 112 5.52 -5.53 13.61
C LYS A 112 6.05 -5.45 12.19
N VAL A 113 5.32 -6.00 11.22
CA VAL A 113 5.65 -5.88 9.79
C VAL A 113 5.64 -4.41 9.36
N ILE A 114 4.63 -3.63 9.77
CA ILE A 114 4.59 -2.17 9.51
C ILE A 114 5.83 -1.48 10.06
N GLU A 115 6.18 -1.74 11.33
CA GLU A 115 7.34 -1.14 12.00
C GLU A 115 8.65 -1.45 11.24
N ILE A 116 8.86 -2.72 10.88
CA ILE A 116 10.03 -3.17 10.14
C ILE A 116 10.11 -2.46 8.78
N LEU A 117 8.98 -2.36 8.07
CA LEU A 117 8.95 -1.79 6.72
C LEU A 117 9.14 -0.27 6.71
N GLU A 118 8.52 0.45 7.66
CA GLU A 118 8.72 1.89 7.84
C GLU A 118 10.19 2.19 8.21
N LYS A 119 10.76 1.43 9.14
CA LYS A 119 12.18 1.59 9.49
C LYS A 119 13.06 1.28 8.28
N GLY A 120 12.81 0.20 7.56
CA GLY A 120 13.53 -0.16 6.34
C GLY A 120 13.53 0.94 5.27
N PHE A 121 12.40 1.63 5.07
CA PHE A 121 12.34 2.80 4.17
C PHE A 121 13.33 3.90 4.55
N SER A 122 13.42 4.22 5.84
CA SER A 122 14.28 5.29 6.36
C SER A 122 15.78 5.00 6.22
N LEU A 123 16.16 3.72 6.10
CA LEU A 123 17.55 3.27 6.05
C LEU A 123 18.13 3.23 4.63
N ILE A 124 17.30 3.36 3.60
CA ILE A 124 17.74 3.34 2.21
C ILE A 124 18.34 4.71 1.86
N ASP A 125 19.63 4.72 1.49
CA ASP A 125 20.32 5.94 1.06
C ASP A 125 19.58 6.54 -0.15
N PRO A 126 19.19 7.84 -0.12
CA PRO A 126 18.50 8.49 -1.24
C PRO A 126 19.27 8.44 -2.57
N LYS A 127 20.59 8.24 -2.54
CA LYS A 127 21.42 8.06 -3.75
C LYS A 127 21.19 6.69 -4.41
N TRP A 128 20.68 5.70 -3.68
CA TRP A 128 20.47 4.33 -4.16
C TRP A 128 19.09 4.17 -4.78
N LYS A 129 18.87 4.89 -5.89
CA LYS A 129 17.56 4.95 -6.57
C LYS A 129 17.00 3.57 -6.91
N LYS A 130 17.83 2.67 -7.43
CA LYS A 130 17.39 1.31 -7.79
C LYS A 130 16.96 0.49 -6.57
N THR A 131 17.71 0.54 -5.48
CA THR A 131 17.32 -0.10 -4.21
C THR A 131 15.99 0.44 -3.71
N MET A 132 15.76 1.76 -3.83
CA MET A 132 14.49 2.37 -3.44
C MET A 132 13.33 1.96 -4.35
N GLU A 133 13.56 1.84 -5.65
CA GLU A 133 12.57 1.34 -6.61
C GLU A 133 12.18 -0.10 -6.32
N GLU A 134 13.15 -0.99 -6.08
CA GLU A 134 12.89 -2.39 -5.72
C GLU A 134 12.16 -2.51 -4.38
N TYR A 135 12.52 -1.68 -3.39
CA TYR A 135 11.83 -1.68 -2.10
C TYR A 135 10.36 -1.25 -2.25
N ARG A 136 10.09 -0.20 -3.03
CA ARG A 136 8.72 0.23 -3.34
C ARG A 136 7.97 -0.85 -4.11
N PHE A 137 8.62 -1.51 -5.06
CA PHE A 137 8.01 -2.63 -5.78
C PHE A 137 7.63 -3.77 -4.85
N GLY A 138 8.56 -4.24 -3.99
CA GLY A 138 8.30 -5.29 -3.01
C GLY A 138 7.16 -4.92 -2.07
N LEU A 139 7.15 -3.67 -1.59
CA LEU A 139 6.06 -3.16 -0.75
C LEU A 139 4.71 -3.24 -1.45
N HIS A 140 4.59 -2.66 -2.65
CA HIS A 140 3.33 -2.66 -3.40
C HIS A 140 2.87 -4.08 -3.71
N TYR A 141 3.79 -4.93 -4.15
CA TYR A 141 3.48 -6.29 -4.56
C TYR A 141 2.99 -7.14 -3.39
N HIS A 142 3.79 -7.29 -2.33
CA HIS A 142 3.49 -8.20 -1.23
C HIS A 142 2.35 -7.71 -0.34
N THR A 143 2.20 -6.39 -0.14
CA THR A 143 1.03 -5.86 0.59
C THR A 143 -0.25 -6.09 -0.21
N ASN A 144 -0.21 -5.96 -1.55
CA ASN A 144 -1.38 -6.23 -2.38
C ASN A 144 -1.71 -7.71 -2.42
N GLU A 145 -0.72 -8.60 -2.53
CA GLU A 145 -0.94 -10.05 -2.41
C GLU A 145 -1.57 -10.41 -1.07
N TRP A 146 -1.03 -9.90 0.04
CA TRP A 146 -1.61 -10.12 1.37
C TRP A 146 -3.03 -9.57 1.49
N LYS A 147 -3.29 -8.36 0.98
CA LYS A 147 -4.63 -7.77 0.95
C LYS A 147 -5.62 -8.70 0.24
N GLU A 148 -5.28 -9.12 -0.97
CA GLU A 148 -6.15 -9.86 -1.86
C GLU A 148 -6.36 -11.31 -1.39
N ALA A 149 -5.31 -11.97 -0.90
CA ALA A 149 -5.35 -13.37 -0.48
C ALA A 149 -5.85 -13.55 0.96
N VAL A 150 -5.61 -12.58 1.84
CA VAL A 150 -5.87 -12.69 3.29
C VAL A 150 -6.91 -11.68 3.74
N PHE A 151 -6.63 -10.39 3.63
CA PHE A 151 -7.45 -9.35 4.28
C PHE A 151 -8.87 -9.26 3.71
N MET A 152 -8.99 -9.13 2.38
CA MET A 152 -10.29 -8.95 1.73
C MET A 152 -11.21 -10.16 1.94
N PRO A 153 -10.75 -11.42 1.76
CA PRO A 153 -11.59 -12.59 2.01
C PRO A 153 -12.04 -12.76 3.47
N LEU A 154 -11.35 -12.17 4.45
CA LEU A 154 -11.80 -12.22 5.85
C LEU A 154 -13.12 -11.45 6.04
N TYR A 155 -13.23 -10.25 5.49
CA TYR A 155 -14.32 -9.31 5.79
C TYR A 155 -15.32 -9.10 4.65
N TYR A 156 -14.94 -9.46 3.42
CA TYR A 156 -15.72 -9.21 2.21
C TYR A 156 -16.03 -10.51 1.46
N ASN A 157 -17.18 -10.50 0.78
CA ASN A 157 -17.44 -11.39 -0.34
C ASN A 157 -16.79 -10.77 -1.59
N VAL A 158 -15.91 -11.53 -2.23
CA VAL A 158 -15.17 -11.11 -3.43
C VAL A 158 -15.83 -11.74 -4.65
N LYS A 159 -16.17 -10.92 -5.65
CA LYS A 159 -16.66 -11.38 -6.96
C LYS A 159 -15.82 -10.78 -8.09
N GLY A 160 -15.76 -11.47 -9.22
CA GLY A 160 -14.99 -11.02 -10.39
C GLY A 160 -13.55 -11.51 -10.38
N GLU A 161 -12.86 -11.23 -11.49
CA GLU A 161 -11.46 -11.61 -11.71
C GLU A 161 -10.61 -10.36 -11.98
N ASP A 162 -9.33 -10.45 -11.60
CA ASP A 162 -8.30 -9.43 -11.81
C ASP A 162 -8.72 -8.00 -11.47
N TRP A 163 -9.00 -7.19 -12.48
CA TRP A 163 -9.22 -5.75 -12.42
C TRP A 163 -10.70 -5.36 -12.26
N SER A 164 -11.60 -6.34 -12.21
CA SER A 164 -13.06 -6.15 -12.07
C SER A 164 -13.60 -6.71 -10.75
N LYS A 165 -12.75 -6.78 -9.73
CA LYS A 165 -13.14 -7.29 -8.41
C LYS A 165 -14.13 -6.35 -7.73
N GLU A 166 -15.22 -6.94 -7.26
CA GLU A 166 -16.23 -6.28 -6.46
C GLU A 166 -16.18 -6.81 -5.03
N TYR A 167 -16.14 -5.88 -4.08
CA TYR A 167 -16.09 -6.18 -2.65
C TYR A 167 -17.40 -5.80 -1.99
N THR A 168 -18.09 -6.80 -1.41
CA THR A 168 -19.31 -6.59 -0.63
C THR A 168 -19.11 -7.06 0.79
N LEU A 169 -19.32 -6.19 1.78
CA LEU A 169 -19.16 -6.54 3.19
C LEU A 169 -19.98 -7.78 3.56
N LYS A 170 -19.39 -8.70 4.34
CA LYS A 170 -20.13 -9.86 4.86
C LYS A 170 -21.22 -9.40 5.82
N LYS A 171 -22.44 -9.88 5.63
CA LYS A 171 -23.64 -9.42 6.36
C LYS A 171 -23.56 -9.60 7.88
N ASP A 172 -22.84 -10.64 8.32
CA ASP A 172 -22.75 -11.01 9.73
C ASP A 172 -21.49 -10.44 10.41
N LEU A 173 -20.76 -9.53 9.74
CA LEU A 173 -19.58 -8.90 10.32
C LEU A 173 -19.98 -7.85 11.36
N GLU A 174 -19.61 -8.08 12.62
CA GLU A 174 -19.62 -7.04 13.65
C GLU A 174 -18.25 -6.36 13.70
N VAL A 175 -18.21 -5.02 13.69
CA VAL A 175 -16.96 -4.22 13.69
C VAL A 175 -16.01 -4.59 14.83
N LYS A 176 -16.54 -4.92 16.02
CA LYS A 176 -15.75 -5.35 17.19
C LYS A 176 -14.95 -6.65 16.95
N ASN A 177 -15.32 -7.45 15.93
CA ASN A 177 -14.66 -8.70 15.57
C ASN A 177 -13.59 -8.49 14.48
N VAL A 178 -13.38 -7.26 14.02
CA VAL A 178 -12.29 -6.93 13.09
C VAL A 178 -10.97 -6.97 13.84
N ASP A 179 -10.00 -7.72 13.30
CA ASP A 179 -8.65 -7.83 13.84
C ASP A 179 -7.94 -6.50 13.60
N GLN A 180 -7.57 -5.82 14.68
CA GLN A 180 -7.01 -4.47 14.62
C GLN A 180 -5.61 -4.44 14.00
N ALA A 181 -4.78 -5.47 14.20
CA ALA A 181 -3.45 -5.52 13.60
C ALA A 181 -3.56 -5.66 12.07
N LYS A 182 -4.48 -6.51 11.59
CA LYS A 182 -4.80 -6.64 10.16
C LYS A 182 -5.36 -5.35 9.60
N LEU A 183 -6.30 -4.72 10.29
CA LEU A 183 -6.87 -3.44 9.87
C LEU A 183 -5.80 -2.34 9.79
N ASN A 184 -4.85 -2.32 10.72
CA ASN A 184 -3.74 -1.38 10.71
C ASN A 184 -2.85 -1.56 9.47
N LEU A 185 -2.51 -2.79 9.09
CA LEU A 185 -1.71 -3.05 7.90
C LEU A 185 -2.46 -2.73 6.62
N PHE A 186 -3.75 -3.02 6.55
CA PHE A 186 -4.60 -2.60 5.43
C PHE A 186 -4.63 -1.08 5.25
N VAL A 187 -4.79 -0.33 6.35
CA VAL A 187 -4.76 1.14 6.34
C VAL A 187 -3.38 1.68 6.01
N GLN A 188 -2.33 1.06 6.54
CA GLN A 188 -0.96 1.46 6.27
C GLN A 188 -0.55 1.22 4.82
N GLN A 189 -0.97 0.10 4.24
CA GLN A 189 -0.81 -0.19 2.81
C GLN A 189 -1.45 0.88 1.94
N ALA A 190 -2.67 1.32 2.25
CA ALA A 190 -3.29 2.40 1.52
C ALA A 190 -2.46 3.70 1.59
N LEU A 191 -1.89 4.02 2.76
CA LEU A 191 -0.99 5.16 2.89
C LEU A 191 0.27 5.02 2.04
N TRP A 192 0.90 3.84 2.01
CA TRP A 192 2.05 3.55 1.16
C TRP A 192 1.73 3.68 -0.32
N ASN A 193 0.57 3.15 -0.75
CA ASN A 193 0.09 3.27 -2.13
C ASN A 193 -0.07 4.72 -2.56
N ILE A 194 -0.51 5.59 -1.65
CA ILE A 194 -0.65 7.02 -1.93
C ILE A 194 0.73 7.71 -1.96
N LYS A 195 1.55 7.53 -0.92
CA LYS A 195 2.86 8.19 -0.80
C LYS A 195 3.86 7.74 -1.86
N HIS A 196 3.77 6.48 -2.27
CA HIS A 196 4.73 5.83 -3.15
C HIS A 196 4.10 5.36 -4.46
N GLN A 197 3.00 6.01 -4.87
CA GLN A 197 2.26 5.70 -6.10
C GLN A 197 3.20 5.51 -7.29
N ARG A 198 2.95 4.47 -8.07
CA ARG A 198 3.59 4.23 -9.36
C ARG A 198 2.69 4.66 -10.50
N TYR A 199 1.37 4.56 -10.28
CA TYR A 199 0.33 4.86 -11.24
C TYR A 199 -0.78 5.68 -10.60
N SER A 200 -1.51 6.44 -11.41
CA SER A 200 -2.60 7.29 -10.93
C SER A 200 -3.77 6.51 -10.29
N TRP A 201 -3.96 5.25 -10.67
CA TRP A 201 -4.99 4.39 -10.09
C TRP A 201 -4.62 3.87 -8.70
N ASP A 202 -3.33 3.85 -8.32
CA ASP A 202 -2.90 3.40 -6.99
C ASP A 202 -3.53 4.27 -5.90
N VAL A 203 -3.53 5.60 -6.11
CA VAL A 203 -4.17 6.56 -5.20
C VAL A 203 -5.67 6.37 -5.16
N ARG A 204 -6.32 6.11 -6.30
CA ARG A 204 -7.77 5.89 -6.35
C ARG A 204 -8.15 4.68 -5.50
N PHE A 205 -7.53 3.53 -5.74
CA PHE A 205 -7.82 2.30 -5.01
C PHE A 205 -7.44 2.41 -3.52
N ALA A 206 -6.34 3.08 -3.20
CA ALA A 206 -5.97 3.33 -1.82
C ALA A 206 -6.97 4.23 -1.08
N CYS A 207 -7.50 5.26 -1.74
CA CYS A 207 -8.58 6.07 -1.17
C CYS A 207 -9.85 5.24 -0.93
N GLU A 208 -10.21 4.36 -1.87
CA GLU A 208 -11.31 3.41 -1.67
C GLU A 208 -11.06 2.48 -0.47
N ASP A 209 -9.85 1.95 -0.34
CA ASP A 209 -9.43 1.12 0.81
C ASP A 209 -9.52 1.90 2.14
N LEU A 210 -9.07 3.16 2.19
CA LEU A 210 -9.25 4.02 3.37
C LEU A 210 -10.72 4.29 3.69
N GLU A 211 -11.55 4.52 2.67
CA GLU A 211 -12.98 4.74 2.86
C GLU A 211 -13.67 3.50 3.42
N ARG A 212 -13.32 2.30 2.93
CA ARG A 212 -13.80 1.03 3.47
C ARG A 212 -13.37 0.84 4.91
N ALA A 213 -12.08 1.02 5.19
CA ALA A 213 -11.54 0.90 6.54
C ALA A 213 -12.28 1.84 7.50
N ALA A 214 -12.52 3.10 7.11
CA ALA A 214 -13.19 4.09 7.96
C ALA A 214 -14.69 3.82 8.13
N LYS A 215 -15.42 3.63 7.02
CA LYS A 215 -16.90 3.59 7.01
C LYS A 215 -17.47 2.21 7.33
N GLU A 216 -16.79 1.15 6.90
CA GLU A 216 -17.29 -0.23 6.97
C GLU A 216 -16.63 -1.02 8.11
N LEU A 217 -15.33 -0.81 8.35
CA LEU A 217 -14.55 -1.56 9.34
C LEU A 217 -14.24 -0.78 10.63
N GLY A 218 -14.68 0.47 10.74
CA GLY A 218 -14.56 1.28 11.96
C GLY A 218 -13.14 1.75 12.29
N SER A 219 -12.23 1.84 11.32
CA SER A 219 -10.87 2.36 11.54
C SER A 219 -10.87 3.86 11.80
N GLU A 220 -10.55 4.25 13.03
CA GLU A 220 -10.34 5.65 13.41
C GLU A 220 -9.13 6.26 12.68
N LYS A 221 -8.06 5.47 12.48
CA LYS A 221 -6.86 5.89 11.75
C LYS A 221 -7.17 6.23 10.30
N ALA A 222 -7.95 5.42 9.61
CA ALA A 222 -8.39 5.71 8.24
C ALA A 222 -9.31 6.94 8.19
N ALA A 223 -10.24 7.07 9.13
CA ALA A 223 -11.11 8.25 9.23
C ALA A 223 -10.30 9.54 9.45
N MET A 224 -9.25 9.47 10.27
CA MET A 224 -8.31 10.57 10.48
C MET A 224 -7.56 10.90 9.19
N TYR A 225 -7.00 9.90 8.48
CA TYR A 225 -6.30 10.11 7.21
C TYR A 225 -7.18 10.81 6.16
N LEU A 226 -8.44 10.41 6.04
CA LEU A 226 -9.38 11.04 5.11
C LEU A 226 -9.76 12.48 5.52
N LYS A 227 -9.82 12.77 6.82
CA LYS A 227 -10.29 14.07 7.34
C LYS A 227 -9.18 15.10 7.50
N LYS A 228 -8.07 14.73 8.14
CA LYS A 228 -6.99 15.62 8.57
C LYS A 228 -5.60 15.22 8.04
N GLY A 229 -5.51 14.09 7.34
CA GLY A 229 -4.22 13.57 6.89
C GLY A 229 -3.52 12.74 7.98
N THR A 230 -2.19 12.62 7.91
CA THR A 230 -1.42 11.70 8.76
C THR A 230 -1.42 12.08 10.23
N GLY A 231 -1.66 13.36 10.54
CA GLY A 231 -1.53 13.91 11.90
C GLY A 231 -0.09 14.28 12.29
N ASN A 232 0.89 14.09 11.38
CA ASN A 232 2.29 14.44 11.65
C ASN A 232 2.55 15.95 11.60
N LEU A 233 1.76 16.68 10.82
CA LEU A 233 1.86 18.14 10.71
C LEU A 233 1.02 18.82 11.82
N PRO A 234 1.55 19.86 12.48
CA PRO A 234 0.81 20.60 13.51
C PRO A 234 -0.51 21.19 13.00
N GLU A 235 -1.55 21.23 13.84
CA GLU A 235 -2.89 21.74 13.46
C GLU A 235 -2.82 23.19 12.93
N ASN A 236 -1.94 24.03 13.48
CA ASN A 236 -1.76 25.42 13.05
C ASN A 236 -1.06 25.57 11.69
N ILE A 237 -0.44 24.49 11.17
CA ILE A 237 0.14 24.44 9.82
C ILE A 237 -0.88 23.94 8.81
N ILE A 238 -1.74 22.99 9.20
CA ILE A 238 -2.72 22.37 8.30
C ILE A 238 -4.10 23.03 8.33
N HIS A 239 -4.38 23.93 9.28
CA HIS A 239 -5.66 24.61 9.37
C HIS A 239 -5.50 26.08 9.78
N TYR A 240 -6.16 26.98 9.04
CA TYR A 240 -6.23 28.42 9.34
C TYR A 240 -7.65 28.94 9.05
N LYS A 241 -8.18 29.81 9.91
CA LYS A 241 -9.51 30.38 9.74
C LYS A 241 -9.62 31.74 10.41
N ASP A 242 -10.13 32.71 9.67
CA ASP A 242 -10.50 34.04 10.17
C ASP A 242 -11.75 34.56 9.43
N ASP A 243 -12.04 35.86 9.47
CA ASP A 243 -13.22 36.43 8.81
C ASP A 243 -13.15 36.43 7.27
N ASP A 244 -11.95 36.35 6.70
CA ASP A 244 -11.70 36.47 5.27
C ASP A 244 -11.57 35.10 4.59
N ILE A 245 -10.94 34.14 5.26
CA ILE A 245 -10.63 32.82 4.69
C ILE A 245 -10.81 31.66 5.66
N GLU A 246 -10.82 30.46 5.08
CA GLU A 246 -10.70 29.19 5.78
C GLU A 246 -9.86 28.25 4.90
N CYS A 247 -8.73 27.81 5.43
CA CYS A 247 -7.76 26.93 4.77
C CYS A 247 -7.64 25.62 5.55
N ALA A 248 -7.62 24.50 4.84
CA ALA A 248 -7.43 23.18 5.43
C ALA A 248 -6.65 22.26 4.49
N ALA A 249 -5.53 21.72 4.96
CA ALA A 249 -4.66 20.83 4.21
C ALA A 249 -4.80 19.37 4.67
N ASN A 250 -4.59 18.44 3.74
CA ASN A 250 -4.52 17.01 4.00
C ASN A 250 -3.33 16.44 3.20
N ASP A 251 -2.31 15.99 3.91
CA ASP A 251 -1.05 15.49 3.36
C ASP A 251 -1.15 14.06 2.83
N VAL A 252 -2.14 13.27 3.28
CA VAL A 252 -2.45 11.97 2.68
C VAL A 252 -3.03 12.17 1.29
N LEU A 253 -4.07 12.99 1.16
CA LEU A 253 -4.74 13.22 -0.12
C LEU A 253 -4.01 14.23 -1.03
N ALA A 254 -2.93 14.84 -0.54
CA ALA A 254 -2.23 15.95 -1.17
C ALA A 254 -3.20 17.05 -1.63
N THR A 255 -4.09 17.48 -0.73
CA THR A 255 -5.09 18.52 -1.03
C THR A 255 -4.98 19.71 -0.10
N ILE A 256 -5.21 20.89 -0.65
CA ILE A 256 -5.32 22.15 0.09
C ILE A 256 -6.69 22.75 -0.23
N ASN A 257 -7.59 22.76 0.74
CA ASN A 257 -8.87 23.44 0.62
C ASN A 257 -8.65 24.90 0.97
N VAL A 258 -9.06 25.81 0.08
CA VAL A 258 -9.01 27.25 0.29
C VAL A 258 -10.42 27.78 0.08
N LYS A 259 -11.01 28.36 1.12
CA LYS A 259 -12.30 29.03 1.04
C LYS A 259 -12.10 30.52 1.26
N ILE A 260 -12.35 31.29 0.20
CA ILE A 260 -12.35 32.76 0.24
C ILE A 260 -13.78 33.21 0.57
N LYS A 261 -13.94 33.90 1.71
CA LYS A 261 -15.23 34.43 2.18
C LYS A 261 -15.48 35.83 1.63
N GLN A 262 -14.41 36.63 1.57
CA GLN A 262 -14.41 37.99 1.02
C GLN A 262 -13.33 38.09 -0.08
N GLU A 263 -13.74 38.46 -1.29
CA GLU A 263 -12.81 38.61 -2.42
C GLU A 263 -11.99 39.90 -2.26
N SER A 264 -10.74 39.77 -1.80
CA SER A 264 -9.82 40.88 -1.60
C SER A 264 -8.37 40.40 -1.74
N ALA A 265 -7.46 41.31 -2.06
CA ALA A 265 -6.04 41.00 -2.09
C ALA A 265 -5.55 40.41 -0.76
N ALA A 266 -5.98 40.98 0.37
CA ALA A 266 -5.66 40.50 1.72
C ALA A 266 -6.11 39.04 1.97
N ALA A 267 -7.24 38.59 1.42
CA ALA A 267 -7.69 37.22 1.56
C ALA A 267 -6.77 36.23 0.80
N TYR A 268 -6.40 36.57 -0.44
CA TYR A 268 -5.47 35.75 -1.23
C TYR A 268 -4.04 35.82 -0.67
N ASP A 269 -3.64 36.95 -0.08
CA ASP A 269 -2.38 37.12 0.63
C ASP A 269 -2.22 36.10 1.77
N LYS A 270 -3.24 36.04 2.66
CA LYS A 270 -3.29 35.07 3.76
C LYS A 270 -3.32 33.63 3.28
N ALA A 271 -4.06 33.34 2.20
CA ALA A 271 -4.10 32.01 1.61
C ALA A 271 -2.73 31.59 1.04
N LEU A 272 -2.00 32.52 0.41
CA LEU A 272 -0.63 32.28 -0.05
C LEU A 272 0.32 32.05 1.12
N ASP A 273 0.22 32.82 2.20
CA ASP A 273 1.04 32.60 3.40
C ASP A 273 0.81 31.21 4.00
N PHE A 274 -0.45 30.78 4.09
CA PHE A 274 -0.80 29.43 4.53
C PHE A 274 -0.13 28.37 3.64
N ILE A 275 -0.25 28.49 2.31
CA ILE A 275 0.33 27.52 1.37
C ILE A 275 1.87 27.53 1.44
N ILE A 276 2.50 28.71 1.48
CA ILE A 276 3.96 28.84 1.57
C ILE A 276 4.48 28.22 2.87
N ALA A 277 3.82 28.48 4.00
CA ALA A 277 4.17 27.87 5.28
C ALA A 277 4.06 26.35 5.23
N LEU A 278 2.98 25.83 4.62
CA LEU A 278 2.76 24.40 4.44
C LEU A 278 3.85 23.74 3.58
N LEU A 279 4.24 24.36 2.45
CA LEU A 279 5.25 23.81 1.54
C LEU A 279 6.69 23.86 2.06
N LYS A 280 6.94 24.61 3.14
CA LYS A 280 8.21 24.56 3.89
C LYS A 280 8.30 23.37 4.84
N THR A 281 7.26 22.55 4.93
CA THR A 281 7.23 21.30 5.69
C THR A 281 7.37 20.08 4.76
N ASP A 282 7.19 18.87 5.29
CA ASP A 282 7.17 17.63 4.52
C ASP A 282 5.86 17.39 3.74
N PHE A 283 5.04 18.44 3.53
CA PHE A 283 3.82 18.34 2.73
C PHE A 283 4.15 17.93 1.27
N PRO A 284 3.32 17.08 0.62
CA PRO A 284 3.57 16.67 -0.76
C PRO A 284 3.68 17.84 -1.72
N ARG A 285 4.73 17.87 -2.54
CA ARG A 285 4.94 18.93 -3.55
C ARG A 285 3.99 18.85 -4.75
N SER A 286 3.45 17.67 -5.01
CA SER A 286 2.39 17.49 -6.01
C SER A 286 1.04 17.46 -5.30
N TYR A 287 0.29 18.55 -5.37
CA TYR A 287 -0.98 18.71 -4.65
C TYR A 287 -2.04 19.43 -5.49
N GLN A 288 -3.29 19.33 -5.02
CA GLN A 288 -4.43 20.03 -5.60
C GLN A 288 -4.97 21.10 -4.65
N ILE A 289 -5.18 22.32 -5.15
CA ILE A 289 -5.93 23.35 -4.44
C ILE A 289 -7.42 23.22 -4.80
N LYS A 290 -8.27 23.01 -3.80
CA LYS A 290 -9.73 23.03 -3.89
C LYS A 290 -10.23 24.39 -3.42
N LEU A 291 -10.58 25.24 -4.37
CA LEU A 291 -11.00 26.62 -4.16
C LEU A 291 -12.53 26.72 -4.08
N SER A 292 -13.01 27.23 -2.94
CA SER A 292 -14.36 27.73 -2.77
C SER A 292 -14.31 29.25 -2.72
N SER A 293 -14.86 29.93 -3.72
CA SER A 293 -14.78 31.38 -3.88
C SER A 293 -16.02 31.89 -4.61
N LYS A 294 -16.43 33.12 -4.32
CA LYS A 294 -17.56 33.80 -4.98
C LYS A 294 -17.13 34.52 -6.26
N ALA A 295 -15.83 34.66 -6.51
CA ALA A 295 -15.31 35.26 -7.73
C ALA A 295 -15.79 34.52 -8.98
N PRO A 296 -15.97 35.23 -10.12
CA PRO A 296 -16.23 34.62 -11.40
C PRO A 296 -15.22 33.52 -11.73
N LYS A 297 -15.65 32.47 -12.42
CA LYS A 297 -14.74 31.41 -12.87
C LYS A 297 -13.86 31.95 -14.00
N GLN A 298 -12.67 32.42 -13.64
CA GLN A 298 -11.67 32.92 -14.58
C GLN A 298 -10.47 31.97 -14.63
N PHE A 299 -9.83 31.93 -15.80
CA PHE A 299 -8.66 31.12 -16.11
C PHE A 299 -7.75 31.94 -16.99
N LEU A 300 -6.44 31.76 -16.85
CA LEU A 300 -5.45 32.34 -17.74
C LEU A 300 -5.51 31.63 -19.10
N ASP A 301 -5.37 32.39 -20.18
CA ASP A 301 -5.38 31.85 -21.54
C ASP A 301 -4.01 31.25 -21.89
N ILE A 302 -3.69 30.12 -21.23
CA ILE A 302 -2.43 29.40 -21.40
C ILE A 302 -2.74 28.01 -21.96
N LYS A 303 -2.25 27.75 -23.18
CA LYS A 303 -2.43 26.47 -23.85
C LYS A 303 -1.79 25.33 -23.05
N GLY A 304 -2.53 24.23 -22.88
CA GLY A 304 -2.03 23.01 -22.23
C GLY A 304 -2.22 22.95 -20.72
N ILE A 305 -2.67 24.03 -20.07
CA ILE A 305 -2.98 24.01 -18.64
C ILE A 305 -4.42 23.54 -18.42
N ALA A 306 -4.59 22.54 -17.54
CA ALA A 306 -5.90 22.08 -17.12
C ALA A 306 -6.71 23.22 -16.47
N LYS A 307 -7.98 23.38 -16.84
CA LYS A 307 -8.93 24.32 -16.22
C LYS A 307 -9.39 23.79 -14.86
N SER A 308 -8.47 23.80 -13.90
CA SER A 308 -8.64 23.23 -12.56
C SER A 308 -8.95 24.28 -11.51
N SER A 309 -9.31 23.83 -10.31
CA SER A 309 -9.50 24.72 -9.18
C SER A 309 -8.18 25.38 -8.71
N THR A 310 -7.05 24.68 -8.84
CA THR A 310 -5.71 25.25 -8.62
C THR A 310 -5.44 26.40 -9.58
N HIS A 311 -5.75 26.23 -10.87
CA HIS A 311 -5.59 27.27 -11.87
C HIS A 311 -6.46 28.49 -11.51
N ARG A 312 -7.72 28.29 -11.12
CA ARG A 312 -8.60 29.40 -10.68
C ARG A 312 -8.04 30.20 -9.51
N PHE A 313 -7.44 29.52 -8.52
CA PHE A 313 -6.85 30.20 -7.36
C PHE A 313 -5.74 31.16 -7.80
N PHE A 314 -4.79 30.68 -8.60
CA PHE A 314 -3.69 31.53 -9.07
C PHE A 314 -4.16 32.60 -10.07
N ALA A 315 -5.14 32.30 -10.92
CA ALA A 315 -5.74 33.28 -11.81
C ALA A 315 -6.41 34.44 -11.05
N GLN A 316 -7.04 34.17 -9.89
CA GLN A 316 -7.56 35.23 -9.03
C GLN A 316 -6.46 35.98 -8.27
N ALA A 317 -5.50 35.27 -7.67
CA ALA A 317 -4.42 35.91 -6.93
C ALA A 317 -3.59 36.86 -7.83
N LEU A 318 -3.38 36.49 -9.11
CA LEU A 318 -2.61 37.28 -10.07
C LEU A 318 -3.25 38.63 -10.44
N GLN A 319 -4.56 38.80 -10.21
CA GLN A 319 -5.25 40.07 -10.48
C GLN A 319 -4.84 41.19 -9.53
N TYR A 320 -4.23 40.85 -8.40
CA TYR A 320 -3.78 41.82 -7.40
C TYR A 320 -2.27 42.02 -7.55
N GLU A 321 -1.87 43.19 -8.07
CA GLU A 321 -0.45 43.52 -8.31
C GLU A 321 0.40 43.44 -7.04
N GLU A 322 -0.16 43.80 -5.89
CA GLU A 322 0.49 43.70 -4.58
C GLU A 322 0.87 42.26 -4.17
N LEU A 323 0.24 41.24 -4.78
CA LEU A 323 0.56 39.83 -4.49
C LEU A 323 1.66 39.26 -5.40
N HIS A 324 2.13 39.99 -6.41
CA HIS A 324 3.08 39.45 -7.41
C HIS A 324 4.38 38.97 -6.76
N SER A 325 4.93 39.73 -5.81
CA SER A 325 6.15 39.31 -5.08
C SER A 325 5.92 38.04 -4.23
N LYS A 326 4.74 37.89 -3.64
CA LYS A 326 4.38 36.70 -2.86
C LYS A 326 4.13 35.48 -3.75
N LEU A 327 3.57 35.67 -4.94
CA LEU A 327 3.43 34.62 -5.96
C LEU A 327 4.80 34.10 -6.44
N VAL A 328 5.80 34.98 -6.56
CA VAL A 328 7.19 34.56 -6.83
C VAL A 328 7.73 33.71 -5.67
N THR A 329 7.55 34.17 -4.42
CA THR A 329 7.97 33.41 -3.23
C THR A 329 7.30 32.03 -3.17
N TYR A 330 6.01 31.94 -3.50
CA TYR A 330 5.29 30.69 -3.62
C TYR A 330 5.93 29.77 -4.68
N ALA A 331 6.22 30.31 -5.87
CA ALA A 331 6.80 29.52 -6.96
C ALA A 331 8.18 28.95 -6.57
N GLU A 332 9.00 29.74 -5.88
CA GLU A 332 10.32 29.30 -5.39
C GLU A 332 10.24 28.15 -4.38
N VAL A 333 9.22 28.13 -3.52
CA VAL A 333 9.05 27.06 -2.52
C VAL A 333 8.37 25.82 -3.12
N ALA A 334 7.49 26.01 -4.12
CA ALA A 334 6.79 24.92 -4.77
C ALA A 334 7.67 24.13 -5.77
N MET A 335 8.69 24.78 -6.35
CA MET A 335 9.70 24.15 -7.20
C MET A 335 10.75 23.42 -6.36
#